data_AF-A0A2D5VC95-F1
#
_entry.id   AF-A0A2D5VC95-F1
#
_cell.length_a   1.000
_cell.length_b   1.000
_cell.length_c   1.000
_cell.angle_alpha   90.00
_cell.angle_beta   90.00
_cell.angle_gamma   90.00
#
_symmetry.space_group_name_H-M   'P 1'
#
loop_
_entity.id
_entity.type
_entity.pdbx_description
1 polymer ?
#
loop_
_entity_poly.entity_id
_entity_poly.type
_entity_poly.pdbx_seq_one_letter_code
_entity_poly.pdbx_strand_id
1 'polypeptide(L)'
;MKVIFLWIAIEHTARTKKVDLAMESMIGRHYSIEALLNRKLLVCKLDQKAINADIFMDWMTSRLLPKAPDNSVFILDHASFDQRKDMKEAIISAG
;
A
#
# COMPACT_ATOMS: atom_id res chain seq x y z
N MET A 1 -14.43 16.97 -2.94
CA MET A 1 -13.09 16.40 -3.16
C MET A 1 -12.78 15.43 -2.04
N LYS A 2 -12.51 14.17 -2.36
CA LYS A 2 -12.16 13.12 -1.38
C LYS A 2 -10.67 12.84 -1.49
N VAL A 3 -9.96 12.84 -0.38
CA VAL A 3 -8.51 12.64 -0.35
C VAL A 3 -8.21 11.22 0.12
N ILE A 4 -7.44 10.49 -0.67
CA ILE A 4 -6.96 9.16 -0.35
C ILE A 4 -5.47 9.26 -0.05
N PHE A 5 -5.09 8.89 1.18
CA PHE A 5 -3.69 8.81 1.59
C PHE A 5 -3.17 7.40 1.35
N LEU A 6 -2.03 7.32 0.67
CA LEU A 6 -1.33 6.07 0.40
C LEU A 6 -0.08 6.02 1.25
N TRP A 7 0.11 4.92 1.94
CA TRP A 7 1.26 4.70 2.81
C TRP A 7 1.79 3.29 2.61
N ILE A 8 3.12 3.17 2.54
CA ILE A 8 3.81 1.88 2.54
C ILE A 8 4.50 1.71 3.90
N ALA A 9 4.09 0.70 4.66
CA ALA A 9 4.73 0.37 5.93
C ALA A 9 5.62 -0.87 5.77
N ILE A 10 6.79 -0.83 6.41
CA ILE A 10 7.63 -2.01 6.63
C ILE A 10 7.37 -2.45 8.06
N GLU A 11 6.66 -3.56 8.23
CA GLU A 11 6.38 -4.13 9.54
C GLU A 11 7.34 -5.27 9.82
N HIS A 12 8.10 -5.11 10.90
CA HIS A 12 8.77 -6.22 11.55
C HIS A 12 7.76 -6.85 12.52
N THR A 13 7.33 -8.09 12.26
CA THR A 13 6.36 -8.80 13.11
C THR A 13 7.00 -9.26 14.43
N ALA A 14 7.54 -8.35 15.23
CA ALA A 14 8.06 -8.61 16.57
C ALA A 14 7.24 -7.83 17.60
N ARG A 15 5.96 -8.19 17.75
CA ARG A 15 5.15 -7.73 18.89
C ARG A 15 4.48 -8.92 19.58
N THR A 16 5.29 -9.85 20.07
CA THR A 16 4.90 -10.76 21.15
C THR A 16 6.01 -10.77 22.20
N LYS A 17 5.59 -10.62 23.45
CA LYS A 17 6.46 -10.55 24.63
C LYS A 17 7.34 -11.81 24.67
N LYS A 18 8.66 -11.62 24.70
CA LYS A 18 9.68 -12.56 25.20
C LYS A 18 9.53 -13.99 24.64
N VAL A 19 9.97 -14.20 23.40
CA VAL A 19 10.01 -15.55 22.78
C VAL A 19 11.45 -15.82 22.34
N ASP A 20 11.93 -17.04 22.62
CA ASP A 20 13.32 -17.50 22.48
C ASP A 20 13.97 -17.19 21.13
N LEU A 21 15.29 -16.92 21.16
CA LEU A 21 16.19 -16.58 20.03
C LEU A 21 16.08 -17.51 18.79
N ALA A 22 15.57 -18.73 18.93
CA ALA A 22 15.34 -19.65 17.81
C ALA A 22 14.07 -19.31 16.99
N MET A 23 13.09 -18.63 17.59
CA MET A 23 11.88 -18.15 16.92
C MET A 23 12.12 -16.81 16.21
N GLU A 24 13.07 -16.00 16.68
CA GLU A 24 13.42 -14.70 16.06
C GLU A 24 13.94 -14.86 14.63
N SER A 25 14.61 -15.97 14.29
CA SER A 25 15.05 -16.23 12.92
C SER A 25 13.92 -16.66 11.97
N MET A 26 12.73 -17.00 12.50
CA MET A 26 11.54 -17.38 11.73
C MET A 26 10.59 -16.21 11.46
N ILE A 27 10.82 -15.05 12.09
CA ILE A 27 9.99 -13.87 11.92
C ILE A 27 10.43 -13.12 10.66
N GLY A 28 9.77 -13.44 9.55
CA GLY A 28 9.97 -12.75 8.27
C GLY A 28 9.58 -11.27 8.33
N ARG A 29 10.29 -10.44 7.57
CA ARG A 29 9.88 -9.05 7.31
C ARG A 29 8.64 -9.06 6.42
N HIS A 30 7.62 -8.30 6.81
CA HIS A 30 6.45 -8.08 5.99
C HIS A 30 6.36 -6.62 5.56
N TYR A 31 5.77 -6.42 4.40
CA TYR A 31 5.53 -5.12 3.81
C TYR A 31 4.04 -4.96 3.61
N SER A 32 3.49 -3.79 3.90
CA SER A 32 2.09 -3.48 3.61
C SER A 32 1.95 -2.21 2.78
N ILE A 33 0.95 -2.19 1.89
CA ILE A 33 0.42 -0.95 1.30
C ILE A 33 -1.00 -0.77 1.81
N GLU A 34 -1.30 0.46 2.22
CA GLU A 34 -2.61 0.84 2.72
C GLU A 34 -3.11 2.12 2.06
N ALA A 35 -4.41 2.16 1.78
CA ALA A 35 -5.11 3.37 1.38
C ALA A 35 -6.10 3.79 2.46
N LEU A 36 -6.03 5.04 2.89
CA LEU A 36 -6.94 5.63 3.87
C LEU A 36 -7.83 6.68 3.20
N LEU A 37 -9.14 6.55 3.41
CA LEU A 37 -10.13 7.56 3.03
C LEU A 37 -10.82 8.07 4.30
N ASN A 38 -10.78 9.39 4.53
CA ASN A 38 -11.35 10.02 5.74
C ASN A 38 -10.84 9.40 7.06
N ARG A 39 -9.54 9.10 7.13
CA ARG A 39 -8.87 8.40 8.26
C ARG A 39 -9.38 6.98 8.54
N LYS A 40 -10.06 6.36 7.58
CA LYS A 40 -10.51 4.97 7.65
C LYS A 40 -9.80 4.14 6.58
N LEU A 41 -9.43 2.92 6.92
CA LEU A 41 -8.83 1.98 5.98
C LEU A 41 -9.82 1.63 4.88
N LEU A 42 -9.45 1.91 3.64
CA LEU A 42 -10.22 1.59 2.43
C LEU A 42 -9.80 0.23 1.88
N VAL A 43 -8.49 0.04 1.68
CA VAL A 43 -7.87 -1.20 1.21
C VAL A 43 -6.47 -1.37 1.79
N CYS A 44 -6.07 -2.63 2.02
CA CYS A 44 -4.74 -3.04 2.46
C CYS A 44 -4.27 -4.26 1.63
N LYS A 45 -2.96 -4.39 1.46
CA LYS A 45 -2.27 -5.61 0.99
C LYS A 45 -1.04 -5.82 1.87
N LEU A 46 -0.88 -7.04 2.38
CA LEU A 46 0.30 -7.51 3.09
C LEU A 46 1.10 -8.43 2.15
N ASP A 47 2.41 -8.26 2.10
CA ASP A 47 3.32 -9.03 1.26
C ASP A 47 4.56 -9.43 2.06
N GLN A 48 5.13 -10.58 1.75
CA GLN A 48 6.40 -11.04 2.31
C GLN A 48 7.60 -10.46 1.54
N LYS A 49 7.36 -9.94 0.34
CA LYS A 49 8.36 -9.29 -0.49
C LYS A 49 8.25 -7.77 -0.37
N ALA A 50 9.38 -7.09 -0.57
CA ALA A 50 9.41 -5.65 -0.68
C ALA A 50 8.47 -5.20 -1.81
N ILE A 51 7.65 -4.21 -1.51
CA ILE A 51 6.65 -3.70 -2.44
C ILE A 51 7.36 -2.87 -3.50
N ASN A 52 7.42 -3.43 -4.70
CA ASN A 52 7.96 -2.76 -5.88
C ASN A 52 6.82 -2.12 -6.70
N ALA A 53 7.18 -1.46 -7.80
CA ALA A 53 6.23 -0.74 -8.63
C ALA A 53 5.16 -1.63 -9.28
N ASP A 54 5.48 -2.87 -9.64
CA ASP A 54 4.51 -3.75 -10.27
C ASP A 54 3.52 -4.31 -9.25
N ILE A 55 3.99 -4.68 -8.05
CA ILE A 55 3.13 -5.10 -6.93
C ILE A 55 2.19 -3.97 -6.53
N PHE A 56 2.68 -2.72 -6.53
CA PHE A 56 1.89 -1.54 -6.25
C PHE A 56 0.86 -1.26 -7.35
N MET A 57 1.25 -1.30 -8.63
CA MET A 57 0.35 -1.10 -9.77
C MET A 57 -0.77 -2.12 -9.83
N ASP A 58 -0.44 -3.41 -9.64
CA ASP A 58 -1.42 -4.49 -9.53
C ASP A 58 -2.41 -4.21 -8.41
N TRP A 59 -1.91 -3.89 -7.21
CA TRP A 59 -2.76 -3.57 -6.07
C TRP A 59 -3.65 -2.35 -6.31
N MET A 60 -3.10 -1.29 -6.89
CA MET A 60 -3.81 -0.05 -7.16
C MET A 60 -4.97 -0.29 -8.13
N THR A 61 -4.70 -0.96 -9.25
CA THR A 61 -5.70 -1.22 -10.29
C THR A 61 -6.73 -2.27 -9.88
N SER A 62 -6.31 -3.34 -9.19
CA SER A 62 -7.21 -4.44 -8.81
C SER A 62 -8.01 -4.20 -7.55
N ARG A 63 -7.52 -3.37 -6.60
CA ARG A 63 -8.15 -3.17 -5.29
C ARG A 63 -8.52 -1.74 -4.99
N LEU A 64 -7.62 -0.79 -5.24
CA LEU A 64 -7.83 0.59 -4.82
C LEU A 64 -8.80 1.33 -5.73
N LEU A 65 -8.49 1.46 -7.02
CA LEU A 65 -9.27 2.25 -7.98
C LEU A 65 -10.75 1.81 -8.05
N PRO A 66 -11.08 0.50 -8.05
CA PRO A 66 -12.48 0.07 -8.04
C PRO A 66 -13.29 0.48 -6.79
N LYS A 67 -12.61 0.87 -5.71
CA LYS A 67 -13.21 1.31 -4.44
C LYS A 67 -13.00 2.80 -4.18
N ALA A 68 -12.19 3.47 -4.99
CA ALA A 68 -11.99 4.89 -4.91
C ALA A 68 -13.24 5.59 -5.46
N PRO A 69 -13.83 6.53 -4.72
CA PRO A 69 -14.93 7.30 -5.27
C PRO A 69 -14.47 8.25 -6.38
N ASP A 70 -15.35 8.58 -7.30
CA ASP A 70 -15.09 9.57 -8.35
C ASP A 70 -14.56 10.91 -7.77
N ASN A 71 -13.70 11.57 -8.53
CA ASN A 71 -13.03 12.82 -8.21
C ASN A 71 -12.22 12.73 -6.91
N SER A 72 -11.54 11.60 -6.72
CA SER A 72 -10.59 11.40 -5.63
C SER A 72 -9.23 12.01 -5.95
N VAL A 73 -8.59 12.57 -4.93
CA VAL A 73 -7.19 13.02 -4.99
C VAL A 73 -6.35 12.00 -4.23
N PHE A 74 -5.39 11.39 -4.93
CA PHE A 74 -4.45 10.44 -4.36
C PHE A 74 -3.19 11.17 -3.90
N ILE A 75 -2.79 10.96 -2.65
CA ILE A 75 -1.54 11.48 -2.09
C ILE A 75 -0.62 10.28 -1.84
N LEU A 76 0.50 10.24 -2.58
CA LEU A 76 1.53 9.21 -2.50
C LEU A 76 2.75 9.75 -1.74
N ASP A 77 3.29 8.99 -0.80
CA ASP A 77 4.48 9.33 -0.02
C ASP A 77 5.80 8.87 -0.67
N HIS A 78 5.73 8.08 -1.76
CA HIS A 78 6.89 7.48 -2.42
C HIS A 78 7.16 8.06 -3.83
N ALA A 79 8.28 8.79 -3.97
CA ALA A 79 8.71 9.48 -5.19
C ALA A 79 8.95 8.58 -6.42
N SER A 80 9.10 7.26 -6.23
CA SER A 80 9.37 6.30 -7.31
C SER A 80 8.14 5.99 -8.17
N PHE A 81 6.94 6.27 -7.66
CA PHE A 81 5.68 5.94 -8.33
C PHE A 81 5.13 7.12 -9.16
N ASP A 82 5.46 8.35 -8.78
CA ASP A 82 5.08 9.58 -9.50
C ASP A 82 5.66 9.68 -10.93
N GLN A 83 6.65 8.86 -11.27
CA GLN A 83 7.31 8.85 -12.58
C GLN A 83 6.69 7.86 -13.58
N ARG A 84 5.81 6.96 -13.14
CA ARG A 84 5.17 5.96 -14.00
C ARG A 84 3.97 6.53 -14.74
N LYS A 85 4.07 6.63 -16.07
CA LYS A 85 3.00 7.17 -16.93
C LYS A 85 1.72 6.34 -16.88
N ASP A 86 1.87 5.02 -16.89
CA ASP A 86 0.78 4.05 -16.80
C ASP A 86 -0.02 4.17 -15.49
N MET A 87 0.66 4.51 -14.39
CA MET A 87 0.01 4.80 -13.11
C MET A 87 -0.92 6.02 -13.20
N LYS A 88 -0.43 7.11 -13.80
CA LYS A 88 -1.23 8.33 -13.99
C LYS A 88 -2.42 8.08 -14.90
N GLU A 89 -2.22 7.34 -15.99
CA GLU A 89 -3.28 6.97 -16.92
C GLU A 89 -4.36 6.12 -16.22
N ALA A 90 -3.96 5.15 -15.39
CA ALA A 90 -4.91 4.35 -14.62
C ALA A 90 -5.73 5.19 -13.64
N ILE A 91 -5.11 6.15 -12.94
CA ILE A 91 -5.81 7.08 -12.05
C ILE A 91 -6.78 7.97 -12.83
N ILE A 92 -6.35 8.57 -13.93
CA ILE A 92 -7.20 9.42 -14.78
C ILE A 92 -8.38 8.63 -15.35
N SER A 93 -8.16 7.38 -15.76
CA SER A 93 -9.21 6.52 -16.30
C SER A 93 -10.23 6.07 -15.25
N ALA A 94 -9.89 6.12 -13.96
CA ALA A 94 -10.80 5.74 -12.88
C ALA A 94 -11.83 6.83 -12.53
N GLY A 95 -11.66 8.05 -13.07
CA GLY A 95 -12.53 9.21 -12.82
C GLY A 95 -12.15 9.98 -11.56
#